data_AF-A0A937QPU0-F1
#
_entry.id   AF-A0A937QPU0-F1
#
_cell.length_a   1.000
_cell.length_b   1.000
_cell.length_c   1.000
_cell.angle_alpha   90.00
_cell.angle_beta   90.00
_cell.angle_gamma   90.00
#
_symmetry.space_group_name_H-M   'P 1'
#
loop_
_entity.id
_entity.type
_entity.pdbx_description
1 polymer ?
#
loop_
_entity_poly.entity_id
_entity_poly.type
_entity_poly.pdbx_seq_one_letter_code
_entity_poly.pdbx_strand_id
1 'polypeptide(L)'
;MNQERIREISARIKDVKVAVYGDFCLDVYWVLDPRGSEVSLETGLQACAVGKHYYSLGGASNVVANLAALEPAAIQVIGVIGDDIFGRELTRQFNELGVDTTCLVIQKEDFDTVAFGKPYLEGNEQPRMDFGFFNKRTEATDRAILDGIRNALKTADSLIANQQVPGSITNESFIDGANALFEEFSDKVVLLDSRHFGHKFKNIYRKTNDFEAAHLNNVDVKLDDVLTFADVKKYAGNLYKQFNKPVFLTRGARGIVTIDSEGVHEVPGIQLLKKLDIVGAGDTVTSALALCLGAGVGPAEAAEFANCAAAVTVQKLFQTGTASAAEIIEIGRDPDYIYQSELACDVRCARYYEDTEIELCCESLPLGQIKHAVFDHDGTISTLRQGWEEIMTPVMIKAILGDDYENADETLYHKARNRVLDYINKSTGVQTIVQMDALVEMVAEFDLVPADKIHDKFGYKQIYNDALMEVVNKRLEKFKCGELDLCDYTIKGALEFLRALKQRGIRLYLASGTDRQDVVAESEALGYADLFDGGVYGSVGDIAKYSKKMVIEKIMTENNLQCPELAVFGDGPVEIRECRKRDGIAVGIASDEIRRHGLNSEKRTRLINAGAHIVAPDLSQHKHLLHLLGLRR
;
A
#
# COMPACT_ATOMS: atom_id res chain seq x y z
N MET A 1 -4.63 -11.33 -6.07
CA MET A 1 -5.77 -12.19 -5.68
C MET A 1 -7.11 -11.55 -6.05
N ASN A 2 -8.11 -12.31 -6.51
CA ASN A 2 -9.47 -11.80 -6.76
C ASN A 2 -10.40 -11.95 -5.53
N GLN A 3 -11.56 -11.28 -5.55
CA GLN A 3 -12.50 -11.30 -4.41
C GLN A 3 -13.04 -12.68 -4.05
N GLU A 4 -13.35 -13.50 -5.05
CA GLU A 4 -13.92 -14.84 -4.83
C GLU A 4 -12.92 -15.70 -4.06
N ARG A 5 -11.65 -15.64 -4.44
CA ARG A 5 -10.59 -16.37 -3.76
C ARG A 5 -10.37 -15.89 -2.32
N ILE A 6 -10.44 -14.58 -2.08
CA ILE A 6 -10.37 -14.03 -0.72
C ILE A 6 -11.55 -14.53 0.14
N ARG A 7 -12.77 -14.60 -0.41
CA ARG A 7 -13.94 -15.15 0.29
C ARG A 7 -13.77 -16.63 0.63
N GLU A 8 -13.27 -17.43 -0.32
CA GLU A 8 -12.97 -18.85 -0.10
C GLU A 8 -11.94 -19.05 1.01
N ILE A 9 -10.83 -18.30 0.97
CA ILE A 9 -9.78 -18.37 2.00
C ILE A 9 -10.36 -17.95 3.35
N SER A 10 -11.09 -16.83 3.39
CA SER A 10 -11.73 -16.34 4.62
C SER A 10 -12.70 -17.35 5.22
N ALA A 11 -13.44 -18.10 4.39
CA ALA A 11 -14.33 -19.17 4.86
C ALA A 11 -13.54 -20.33 5.47
N ARG A 12 -12.44 -20.77 4.82
CA ARG A 12 -11.58 -21.85 5.33
C ARG A 12 -10.89 -21.49 6.64
N ILE A 13 -10.49 -20.23 6.81
CA ILE A 13 -9.84 -19.73 8.03
C ILE A 13 -10.73 -19.93 9.27
N LYS A 14 -12.06 -19.87 9.13
CA LYS A 14 -13.00 -20.05 10.24
C LYS A 14 -12.96 -21.45 10.87
N ASP A 15 -12.42 -22.44 10.16
CA ASP A 15 -12.25 -23.81 10.66
C ASP A 15 -10.87 -24.06 11.29
N VAL A 16 -9.94 -23.09 11.18
CA VAL A 16 -8.55 -23.23 11.62
C VAL A 16 -8.44 -23.05 13.13
N LYS A 17 -7.70 -23.95 13.79
CA LYS A 17 -7.23 -23.79 15.16
C LYS A 17 -5.79 -23.32 15.13
N VAL A 18 -5.52 -22.18 15.76
CA VAL A 18 -4.19 -21.57 15.78
C VAL A 18 -3.69 -21.45 17.22
N ALA A 19 -2.41 -21.68 17.42
CA ALA A 19 -1.73 -21.40 18.68
C ALA A 19 -0.69 -20.29 18.50
N VAL A 20 -0.46 -19.52 19.55
CA VAL A 20 0.56 -18.47 19.60
C VAL A 20 1.46 -18.71 20.80
N TYR A 21 2.71 -19.07 20.54
CA TYR A 21 3.79 -18.91 21.51
C TYR A 21 4.45 -17.55 21.30
N GLY A 22 4.62 -16.76 22.37
CA GLY A 22 5.49 -15.59 22.24
C GLY A 22 5.56 -14.62 23.39
N ASP A 23 6.18 -13.48 23.10
CA ASP A 23 6.36 -12.36 24.01
C ASP A 23 5.07 -11.53 24.09
N PHE A 24 4.18 -11.89 25.01
CA PHE A 24 2.92 -11.18 25.23
C PHE A 24 3.18 -9.83 25.92
N CYS A 25 2.91 -8.75 25.19
CA CYS A 25 3.17 -7.38 25.65
C CYS A 25 1.88 -6.56 25.72
N LEU A 26 1.93 -5.45 26.45
CA LEU A 26 0.90 -4.42 26.48
C LEU A 26 1.49 -3.06 26.08
N ASP A 27 0.88 -2.39 25.10
CA ASP A 27 1.17 -1.00 24.79
C ASP A 27 0.34 -0.10 25.73
N VAL A 28 1.03 0.72 26.53
CA VAL A 28 0.44 1.57 27.57
C VAL A 28 0.52 3.02 27.12
N TYR A 29 -0.61 3.61 26.73
CA TYR A 29 -0.65 4.98 26.21
C TYR A 29 -1.02 5.96 27.32
N TRP A 30 -0.17 6.99 27.52
CA TRP A 30 -0.41 8.08 28.46
C TRP A 30 -0.44 9.41 27.73
N VAL A 31 -1.64 9.96 27.51
CA VAL A 31 -1.81 11.29 26.92
C VAL A 31 -1.60 12.33 28.01
N LEU A 32 -0.48 13.05 27.94
CA LEU A 32 -0.06 14.03 28.92
C LEU A 32 -0.82 15.36 28.74
N ASP A 33 -1.22 15.97 29.86
CA ASP A 33 -1.86 17.28 29.90
C ASP A 33 -1.09 18.22 30.83
N PRO A 34 -0.24 19.12 30.29
CA PRO A 34 0.55 20.05 31.09
C PRO A 34 -0.26 20.95 32.03
N ARG A 35 -1.56 21.16 31.76
CA ARG A 35 -2.42 22.01 32.59
C ARG A 35 -2.67 21.43 33.98
N GLY A 36 -2.59 20.11 34.12
CA GLY A 36 -2.71 19.41 35.40
C GLY A 36 -1.38 19.17 36.11
N SER A 37 -0.26 19.60 35.50
CA SER A 37 1.08 19.32 36.00
C SER A 37 1.50 20.32 37.08
N GLU A 38 2.09 19.83 38.16
CA GLU A 38 2.63 20.64 39.26
C GLU A 38 4.14 20.40 39.43
N VAL A 39 4.83 21.32 40.11
CA VAL A 39 6.23 21.11 40.51
C VAL A 39 6.24 20.36 41.85
N SER A 40 6.92 19.21 41.91
CA SER A 40 7.07 18.45 43.16
C SER A 40 7.80 19.30 44.20
N LEU A 41 7.20 19.45 45.39
CA LEU A 41 7.78 20.20 46.50
C LEU A 41 9.02 19.50 47.09
N GLU A 42 9.12 18.17 46.95
CA GLU A 42 10.19 17.34 47.50
C GLU A 42 11.44 17.35 46.64
N THR A 43 11.27 17.41 45.32
CA THR A 43 12.38 17.23 44.37
C THR A 43 12.64 18.47 43.51
N GLY A 44 11.69 19.41 43.44
CA GLY A 44 11.73 20.55 42.52
C GLY A 44 11.56 20.18 41.05
N LEU A 45 11.28 18.92 40.73
CA LEU A 45 11.09 18.44 39.37
C LEU A 45 9.65 18.67 38.91
N GLN A 46 9.50 18.94 37.61
CA GLN A 46 8.19 19.09 36.96
C GLN A 46 7.50 17.72 36.87
N ALA A 47 6.34 17.58 37.50
CA ALA A 47 5.48 16.41 37.31
C ALA A 47 4.82 16.47 35.93
N CYS A 48 4.47 15.31 35.38
CA CYS A 48 3.71 15.19 34.15
C CYS A 48 2.34 14.57 34.47
N ALA A 49 1.26 15.35 34.37
CA ALA A 49 -0.08 14.83 34.58
C ALA A 49 -0.56 14.04 33.35
N VAL A 50 -1.11 12.84 33.59
CA VAL A 50 -1.77 12.03 32.56
C VAL A 50 -3.24 12.42 32.52
N GLY A 51 -3.68 13.07 31.43
CA GLY A 51 -5.07 13.48 31.25
C GLY A 51 -5.98 12.34 30.77
N LYS A 52 -5.44 11.45 29.91
CA LYS A 52 -6.12 10.25 29.43
C LYS A 52 -5.13 9.11 29.30
N HIS A 53 -5.57 7.90 29.62
CA HIS A 53 -4.79 6.70 29.38
C HIS A 53 -5.64 5.59 28.77
N TYR A 54 -5.00 4.71 28.01
CA TYR A 54 -5.61 3.51 27.44
C TYR A 54 -4.53 2.47 27.14
N TYR A 55 -4.95 1.22 26.95
CA TYR A 55 -4.06 0.07 26.80
C TYR A 55 -4.44 -0.73 25.57
N SER A 56 -3.44 -1.11 24.77
CA SER A 56 -3.62 -1.97 23.61
C SER A 56 -2.73 -3.20 23.69
N LEU A 57 -3.13 -4.28 23.03
CA LEU A 57 -2.32 -5.48 22.93
C LEU A 57 -1.10 -5.22 22.03
N GLY A 58 0.10 -5.51 22.53
CA GLY A 58 1.37 -5.33 21.82
C GLY A 58 2.15 -6.64 21.64
N GLY A 59 3.14 -6.67 20.75
CA GLY A 59 3.97 -7.87 20.51
C GLY A 59 3.12 -9.08 20.10
N ALA A 60 3.35 -10.25 20.72
CA ALA A 60 2.56 -11.44 20.46
C ALA A 60 1.06 -11.25 20.78
N SER A 61 0.72 -10.32 21.67
CA SER A 61 -0.67 -9.99 21.97
C SER A 61 -1.36 -9.28 20.81
N ASN A 62 -0.64 -8.46 20.03
CA ASN A 62 -1.17 -7.83 18.83
C ASN A 62 -1.42 -8.86 17.70
N VAL A 63 -0.57 -9.88 17.61
CA VAL A 63 -0.81 -11.06 16.75
C VAL A 63 -2.13 -11.73 17.15
N VAL A 64 -2.36 -11.95 18.44
CA VAL A 64 -3.63 -12.51 18.94
C VAL A 64 -4.84 -11.64 18.58
N ALA A 65 -4.74 -10.31 18.71
CA ALA A 65 -5.80 -9.39 18.30
C ALA A 65 -6.12 -9.50 16.80
N ASN A 66 -5.09 -9.60 15.96
CA ASN A 66 -5.23 -9.78 14.51
C ASN A 66 -5.84 -11.14 14.14
N LEU A 67 -5.43 -12.21 14.81
CA LEU A 67 -6.06 -13.52 14.66
C LEU A 67 -7.54 -13.47 15.03
N ALA A 68 -7.89 -12.86 16.16
CA ALA A 68 -9.28 -12.76 16.62
C ALA A 68 -10.17 -12.00 15.60
N ALA A 69 -9.65 -10.94 14.98
CA ALA A 69 -10.36 -10.20 13.94
C ALA A 69 -10.62 -11.00 12.64
N LEU A 70 -9.84 -12.05 12.40
CA LEU A 70 -10.01 -12.99 11.28
C LEU A 70 -10.90 -14.18 11.63
N GLU A 71 -11.38 -14.27 12.88
CA GLU A 71 -12.37 -15.23 13.38
C GLU A 71 -12.04 -16.73 13.12
N PRO A 72 -10.85 -17.24 13.47
CA PRO A 72 -10.55 -18.67 13.40
C PRO A 72 -11.39 -19.47 14.41
N ALA A 73 -11.43 -20.80 14.26
CA ALA A 73 -12.20 -21.69 15.12
C ALA A 73 -11.78 -21.63 16.59
N ALA A 74 -10.48 -21.48 16.85
CA ALA A 74 -9.93 -21.34 18.19
C ALA A 74 -8.54 -20.68 18.15
N ILE A 75 -8.24 -19.91 19.20
CA ILE A 75 -6.92 -19.31 19.44
C ILE A 75 -6.45 -19.78 20.81
N GLN A 76 -5.28 -20.40 20.87
CA GLN A 76 -4.61 -20.75 22.13
C GLN A 76 -3.35 -19.89 22.33
N VAL A 77 -3.19 -19.32 23.52
CA VAL A 77 -1.98 -18.56 23.89
C VAL A 77 -1.08 -19.38 24.81
N ILE A 78 0.22 -19.38 24.52
CA ILE A 78 1.25 -20.15 25.22
C ILE A 78 2.40 -19.22 25.57
N GLY A 79 2.65 -19.00 26.86
CA GLY A 79 3.70 -18.06 27.25
C GLY A 79 3.67 -17.76 28.73
N VAL A 80 4.20 -16.60 29.09
CA VAL A 80 4.30 -16.18 30.49
C VAL A 80 4.03 -14.68 30.63
N ILE A 81 3.35 -14.32 31.71
CA ILE A 81 3.13 -12.95 32.19
C ILE A 81 3.42 -12.87 33.70
N GLY A 82 3.56 -11.66 34.23
CA GLY A 82 3.71 -11.41 35.66
C GLY A 82 2.37 -11.35 36.41
N ASP A 83 2.39 -11.53 37.73
CA ASP A 83 1.23 -11.26 38.62
C ASP A 83 1.17 -9.77 38.98
N ASP A 84 1.02 -8.93 37.96
CA ASP A 84 1.02 -7.48 38.07
C ASP A 84 -0.22 -6.85 37.38
N ILE A 85 -0.30 -5.52 37.44
CA ILE A 85 -1.43 -4.78 36.86
C ILE A 85 -1.54 -4.94 35.34
N PHE A 86 -0.41 -5.04 34.64
CA PHE A 86 -0.39 -5.19 33.19
C PHE A 86 -0.76 -6.61 32.78
N GLY A 87 -0.32 -7.63 33.53
CA GLY A 87 -0.70 -9.02 33.31
C GLY A 87 -2.20 -9.25 33.48
N ARG A 88 -2.82 -8.61 34.48
CA ARG A 88 -4.27 -8.64 34.69
C ARG A 88 -5.04 -7.94 33.57
N GLU A 89 -4.56 -6.78 33.12
CA GLU A 89 -5.17 -6.04 32.02
C GLU A 89 -5.07 -6.82 30.69
N LEU A 90 -3.92 -7.41 30.40
CA LEU A 90 -3.70 -8.27 29.24
C LEU A 90 -4.63 -9.49 29.28
N THR A 91 -4.75 -10.14 30.44
CA THR A 91 -5.67 -11.27 30.64
C THR A 91 -7.13 -10.87 30.45
N ARG A 92 -7.53 -9.68 30.91
CA ARG A 92 -8.89 -9.13 30.70
C ARG A 92 -9.19 -9.00 29.20
N GLN A 93 -8.28 -8.40 28.43
CA GLN A 93 -8.45 -8.22 26.99
C GLN A 93 -8.45 -9.56 26.24
N PHE A 94 -7.62 -10.53 26.64
CA PHE A 94 -7.66 -11.89 26.09
C PHE A 94 -9.01 -12.60 26.35
N ASN A 95 -9.58 -12.45 27.55
CA ASN A 95 -10.89 -13.00 27.84
C ASN A 95 -12.00 -12.36 26.99
N GLU A 96 -11.90 -11.05 26.71
CA GLU A 96 -12.84 -10.35 25.82
C GLU A 96 -12.75 -10.84 24.37
N LEU A 97 -11.56 -11.23 23.92
CA LEU A 97 -11.34 -11.85 22.61
C LEU A 97 -11.70 -13.35 22.58
N GLY A 98 -12.04 -13.96 23.71
CA GLY A 98 -12.43 -15.37 23.80
C GLY A 98 -11.29 -16.36 23.54
N VAL A 99 -10.04 -15.98 23.81
CA VAL A 99 -8.87 -16.85 23.56
C VAL A 99 -8.62 -17.81 24.71
N ASP A 100 -8.11 -19.01 24.39
CA ASP A 100 -7.73 -20.01 25.38
C ASP A 100 -6.39 -19.63 26.04
N THR A 101 -6.48 -19.21 27.30
CA THR A 101 -5.34 -18.80 28.15
C THR A 101 -4.82 -19.90 29.06
N THR A 102 -5.25 -21.16 28.90
CA THR A 102 -4.85 -22.26 29.79
C THR A 102 -3.34 -22.54 29.82
N CYS A 103 -2.61 -22.21 28.76
CA CYS A 103 -1.15 -22.33 28.69
C CYS A 103 -0.41 -20.99 28.90
N LEU A 104 -1.10 -19.97 29.41
CA LEU A 104 -0.49 -18.70 29.83
C LEU A 104 -0.06 -18.80 31.30
N VAL A 105 1.25 -18.95 31.53
CA VAL A 105 1.82 -19.05 32.87
C VAL A 105 1.84 -17.68 33.54
N ILE A 106 1.36 -17.60 34.78
CA ILE A 106 1.51 -16.42 35.63
C ILE A 106 2.69 -16.67 36.57
N GLN A 107 3.83 -16.03 36.31
CA GLN A 107 5.01 -16.12 37.17
C GLN A 107 5.01 -14.98 38.19
N LYS A 108 5.20 -15.30 39.47
CA LYS A 108 5.08 -14.33 40.57
C LYS A 108 6.39 -13.65 40.97
N GLU A 109 7.51 -14.31 40.70
CA GLU A 109 8.84 -13.88 41.11
C GLU A 109 9.70 -13.62 39.88
N ASP A 110 10.52 -12.57 39.91
CA ASP A 110 11.49 -12.19 38.87
C ASP A 110 10.90 -12.10 37.44
N PHE A 111 9.60 -11.78 37.33
CA PHE A 111 8.92 -11.63 36.05
C PHE A 111 7.81 -10.59 36.13
N ASP A 112 8.01 -9.47 35.45
CA ASP A 112 6.99 -8.46 35.21
C ASP A 112 6.40 -8.62 33.81
N THR A 113 5.10 -8.45 33.63
CA THR A 113 4.49 -8.43 32.30
C THR A 113 5.13 -7.35 31.45
N VAL A 114 5.55 -7.70 30.23
CA VAL A 114 6.20 -6.74 29.34
C VAL A 114 5.20 -5.67 28.94
N ALA A 115 5.54 -4.42 29.21
CA ALA A 115 4.70 -3.28 28.86
C ALA A 115 5.55 -2.14 28.29
N PHE A 116 5.04 -1.50 27.24
CA PHE A 116 5.66 -0.35 26.60
C PHE A 116 4.88 0.92 26.99
N GLY A 117 5.39 1.66 27.98
CA GLY A 117 4.84 2.95 28.39
C GLY A 117 5.17 4.03 27.37
N LYS A 118 4.15 4.55 26.67
CA LYS A 118 4.27 5.54 25.59
C LYS A 118 3.57 6.84 26.00
N PRO A 119 4.30 7.81 26.60
CA PRO A 119 3.74 9.12 26.87
C PRO A 119 3.57 9.90 25.56
N TYR A 120 2.45 10.58 25.38
CA TYR A 120 2.17 11.46 24.25
C TYR A 120 1.94 12.88 24.75
N LEU A 121 2.65 13.85 24.17
CA LEU A 121 2.49 15.27 24.44
C LEU A 121 2.21 15.99 23.12
N GLU A 122 1.10 16.74 23.05
CA GLU A 122 0.71 17.51 21.86
C GLU A 122 0.68 16.67 20.57
N GLY A 123 0.23 15.41 20.68
CA GLY A 123 0.15 14.47 19.55
C GLY A 123 1.48 13.81 19.16
N ASN A 124 2.58 14.11 19.86
CA ASN A 124 3.90 13.51 19.59
C ASN A 124 4.28 12.50 20.68
N GLU A 125 4.74 11.32 20.25
CA GLU A 125 5.26 10.29 21.14
C GLU A 125 6.57 10.76 21.80
N GLN A 126 6.65 10.59 23.11
CA GLN A 126 7.82 10.88 23.94
C GLN A 126 8.65 9.60 24.16
N PRO A 127 9.90 9.69 24.65
CA PRO A 127 10.69 8.51 24.98
C PRO A 127 9.94 7.53 25.88
N ARG A 128 9.90 6.28 25.45
CA ARG A 128 9.13 5.23 26.12
C ARG A 128 9.77 4.74 27.42
N MET A 129 8.95 4.18 28.30
CA MET A 129 9.35 3.51 29.55
C MET A 129 8.98 2.03 29.46
N ASP A 130 9.97 1.15 29.45
CA ASP A 130 9.78 -0.28 29.21
C ASP A 130 9.82 -1.09 30.50
N PHE A 131 8.85 -2.01 30.66
CA PHE A 131 8.74 -2.93 31.80
C PHE A 131 9.03 -4.38 31.35
N GLY A 132 9.52 -5.23 32.25
CA GLY A 132 9.73 -6.66 31.98
C GLY A 132 11.00 -7.01 31.18
N PHE A 133 11.92 -6.07 30.94
CA PHE A 133 13.15 -6.32 30.16
C PHE A 133 14.26 -7.07 30.92
N PHE A 134 14.10 -7.23 32.23
CA PHE A 134 15.04 -7.98 33.09
C PHE A 134 14.45 -9.31 33.58
N ASN A 135 13.34 -9.73 32.99
CA ASN A 135 12.65 -10.95 33.36
C ASN A 135 13.54 -12.18 33.25
N LYS A 136 13.30 -13.14 34.15
CA LYS A 136 13.93 -14.46 34.10
C LYS A 136 12.87 -15.53 34.18
N ARG A 137 12.83 -16.42 33.19
CA ARG A 137 11.91 -17.58 33.26
C ARG A 137 12.52 -18.68 34.13
N THR A 138 11.69 -19.23 35.01
CA THR A 138 12.07 -20.44 35.77
C THR A 138 12.07 -21.67 34.86
N GLU A 139 12.81 -22.72 35.24
CA GLU A 139 12.76 -24.01 34.52
C GLU A 139 11.35 -24.62 34.48
N ALA A 140 10.55 -24.38 35.52
CA ALA A 140 9.16 -24.82 35.57
C ALA A 140 8.30 -24.08 34.54
N THR A 141 8.50 -22.77 34.40
CA THR A 141 7.85 -21.94 33.37
C THR A 141 8.23 -22.42 31.97
N ASP A 142 9.53 -22.62 31.69
CA ASP A 142 9.98 -23.12 30.39
C ASP A 142 9.39 -24.50 30.07
N ARG A 143 9.34 -25.41 31.05
CA ARG A 143 8.73 -26.73 30.87
C ARG A 143 7.24 -26.63 30.52
N ALA A 144 6.49 -25.80 31.24
CA ALA A 144 5.07 -25.58 30.98
C ALA A 144 4.81 -25.01 29.58
N ILE A 145 5.65 -24.06 29.13
CA ILE A 145 5.60 -23.51 27.78
C ILE A 145 5.90 -24.60 26.73
N LEU A 146 6.94 -25.42 26.92
CA LEU A 146 7.27 -26.51 26.00
C LEU A 146 6.16 -27.57 25.93
N ASP A 147 5.54 -27.90 27.05
CA ASP A 147 4.38 -28.81 27.10
C ASP A 147 3.17 -28.22 26.35
N GLY A 148 2.92 -26.91 26.51
CA GLY A 148 1.93 -26.17 25.75
C GLY A 148 2.20 -26.20 24.24
N ILE A 149 3.44 -25.93 23.82
CA ILE A 149 3.86 -26.00 22.40
C ILE A 149 3.64 -27.41 21.86
N ARG A 150 4.04 -28.45 22.59
CA ARG A 150 3.84 -29.85 22.20
C ARG A 150 2.35 -30.19 22.03
N ASN A 151 1.48 -29.68 22.92
CA ASN A 151 0.04 -29.89 22.81
C ASN A 151 -0.54 -29.16 21.59
N ALA A 152 -0.14 -27.91 21.37
CA ALA A 152 -0.55 -27.14 20.19
C ALA A 152 -0.13 -27.83 18.89
N LEU A 153 1.12 -28.31 18.78
CA LEU A 153 1.59 -29.04 17.60
C LEU A 153 0.74 -30.29 17.29
N LYS A 154 0.12 -30.90 18.30
CA LYS A 154 -0.80 -32.05 18.12
C LYS A 154 -2.21 -31.63 17.72
N THR A 155 -2.71 -30.50 18.21
CA THR A 155 -4.14 -30.17 18.21
C THR A 155 -4.52 -28.98 17.33
N ALA A 156 -3.57 -28.07 17.10
CA ALA A 156 -3.72 -26.92 16.21
C ALA A 156 -3.29 -27.27 14.78
N ASP A 157 -3.81 -26.50 13.83
CA ASP A 157 -3.48 -26.56 12.42
C ASP A 157 -2.23 -25.74 12.11
N SER A 158 -2.02 -24.64 12.85
CA SER A 158 -0.79 -23.84 12.80
C SER A 158 -0.38 -23.29 14.16
N LEU A 159 0.93 -23.02 14.30
CA LEU A 159 1.54 -22.41 15.47
C LEU A 159 2.35 -21.17 15.04
N ILE A 160 2.18 -20.05 15.72
CA ILE A 160 3.05 -18.88 15.61
C ILE A 160 4.06 -18.92 16.74
N ALA A 161 5.34 -18.73 16.41
CA ALA A 161 6.41 -18.49 17.37
C ALA A 161 6.87 -17.03 17.22
N ASN A 162 6.44 -16.17 18.13
CA ASN A 162 6.69 -14.74 18.10
C ASN A 162 7.70 -14.32 19.18
N GLN A 163 8.79 -13.69 18.78
CA GLN A 163 9.84 -13.23 19.69
C GLN A 163 10.28 -11.82 19.31
N GLN A 164 9.90 -10.83 20.12
CA GLN A 164 10.09 -9.41 19.82
C GLN A 164 10.88 -8.67 20.90
N VAL A 165 10.88 -9.17 22.13
CA VAL A 165 11.49 -8.51 23.30
C VAL A 165 12.93 -8.98 23.49
N PRO A 166 13.93 -8.07 23.50
CA PRO A 166 15.32 -8.43 23.78
C PRO A 166 15.44 -9.21 25.09
N GLY A 167 16.17 -10.33 25.08
CA GLY A 167 16.42 -11.11 26.29
C GLY A 167 15.23 -11.92 26.82
N SER A 168 14.07 -11.92 26.14
CA SER A 168 12.88 -12.71 26.51
C SER A 168 13.16 -14.21 26.69
N ILE A 169 14.10 -14.76 25.91
CA ILE A 169 14.58 -16.15 26.04
C ILE A 169 15.94 -16.12 26.74
N THR A 170 15.94 -16.35 28.04
CA THR A 170 17.16 -16.35 28.87
C THR A 170 17.85 -17.71 28.92
N ASN A 171 17.14 -18.80 28.63
CA ASN A 171 17.61 -20.17 28.81
C ASN A 171 17.79 -20.84 27.44
N GLU A 172 19.03 -21.16 27.04
CA GLU A 172 19.28 -21.78 25.73
C GLU A 172 18.65 -23.18 25.60
N SER A 173 18.51 -23.91 26.71
CA SER A 173 17.85 -25.21 26.77
C SER A 173 16.39 -25.17 26.31
N PHE A 174 15.72 -24.01 26.43
CA PHE A 174 14.37 -23.82 25.90
C PHE A 174 14.36 -23.88 24.37
N ILE A 175 15.33 -23.25 23.71
CA ILE A 175 15.46 -23.24 22.24
C ILE A 175 15.75 -24.66 21.74
N ASP A 176 16.61 -25.40 22.43
CA ASP A 176 16.89 -26.80 22.10
C ASP A 176 15.63 -27.67 22.23
N GLY A 177 14.86 -27.48 23.30
CA GLY A 177 13.57 -28.16 23.51
C GLY A 177 12.56 -27.83 22.41
N ALA A 178 12.43 -26.55 22.04
CA ALA A 178 11.53 -26.12 20.97
C ALA A 178 11.96 -26.68 19.60
N ASN A 179 13.26 -26.67 19.28
CA ASN A 179 13.79 -27.26 18.06
C ASN A 179 13.56 -28.76 17.98
N ALA A 180 13.68 -29.49 19.10
CA ALA A 180 13.36 -30.91 19.15
C ALA A 180 11.88 -31.18 18.83
N LEU A 181 10.97 -30.31 19.33
CA LEU A 181 9.54 -30.38 18.99
C LEU A 181 9.28 -30.07 17.50
N PHE A 182 9.93 -29.05 16.96
CA PHE A 182 9.74 -28.68 15.55
C PHE A 182 10.32 -29.71 14.57
N GLU A 183 11.36 -30.45 14.96
CA GLU A 183 11.84 -31.62 14.23
C GLU A 183 10.82 -32.78 14.32
N GLU A 184 10.35 -33.10 15.53
CA GLU A 184 9.35 -34.17 15.77
C GLU A 184 8.05 -33.95 14.96
N PHE A 185 7.63 -32.69 14.84
CA PHE A 185 6.42 -32.27 14.12
C PHE A 185 6.75 -31.50 12.83
N SER A 186 7.75 -31.95 12.06
CA SER A 186 8.25 -31.22 10.88
C SER A 186 7.22 -30.96 9.77
N ASP A 187 6.12 -31.72 9.71
CA ASP A 187 5.02 -31.50 8.77
C ASP A 187 4.05 -30.39 9.20
N LYS A 188 4.12 -29.94 10.46
CA LYS A 188 3.23 -28.90 10.99
C LYS A 188 3.66 -27.51 10.51
N VAL A 189 2.67 -26.65 10.30
CA VAL A 189 2.89 -25.24 10.00
C VAL A 189 3.28 -24.53 11.29
N VAL A 190 4.55 -24.20 11.42
CA VAL A 190 5.07 -23.33 12.49
C VAL A 190 5.69 -22.10 11.85
N LEU A 191 5.16 -20.92 12.11
CA LEU A 191 5.63 -19.65 11.56
C LEU A 191 6.41 -18.85 12.60
N LEU A 192 7.68 -18.59 12.32
CA LEU A 192 8.54 -17.75 13.15
C LEU A 192 8.47 -16.29 12.74
N ASP A 193 8.27 -15.41 13.72
CA ASP A 193 8.52 -13.97 13.63
C ASP A 193 9.43 -13.58 14.81
N SER A 194 10.74 -13.48 14.57
CA SER A 194 11.74 -13.27 15.61
C SER A 194 12.75 -12.19 15.24
N ARG A 195 12.94 -11.22 16.16
CA ARG A 195 13.95 -10.16 16.01
C ARG A 195 15.37 -10.59 16.38
N HIS A 196 15.54 -11.41 17.43
CA HIS A 196 16.85 -11.64 18.04
C HIS A 196 17.37 -13.08 17.85
N PHE A 197 16.47 -14.05 17.74
CA PHE A 197 16.82 -15.47 17.75
C PHE A 197 16.47 -16.20 16.44
N GLY A 198 16.21 -15.45 15.36
CA GLY A 198 15.78 -16.02 14.07
C GLY A 198 16.69 -17.11 13.50
N HIS A 199 18.01 -17.04 13.76
CA HIS A 199 18.99 -18.02 13.31
C HIS A 199 19.03 -19.30 14.17
N LYS A 200 18.51 -19.26 15.41
CA LYS A 200 18.59 -20.38 16.35
C LYS A 200 17.46 -21.40 16.19
N PHE A 201 16.29 -20.97 15.73
CA PHE A 201 15.15 -21.86 15.49
C PHE A 201 15.23 -22.53 14.12
N LYS A 202 14.94 -23.84 14.06
CA LYS A 202 15.11 -24.71 12.88
C LYS A 202 13.80 -25.42 12.51
N ASN A 203 13.71 -25.92 11.28
CA ASN A 203 12.57 -26.70 10.74
C ASN A 203 11.20 -26.01 10.76
N ILE A 204 11.18 -24.69 10.73
CA ILE A 204 9.95 -23.89 10.76
C ILE A 204 9.92 -22.87 9.62
N TYR A 205 8.75 -22.35 9.28
CA TYR A 205 8.53 -21.28 8.32
C TYR A 205 9.04 -19.96 8.92
N ARG A 206 9.43 -18.99 8.10
CA ARG A 206 9.94 -17.70 8.59
C ARG A 206 9.25 -16.54 7.93
N LYS A 207 8.77 -15.60 8.73
CA LYS A 207 8.47 -14.25 8.28
C LYS A 207 9.54 -13.33 8.82
N THR A 208 10.09 -12.47 7.96
CA THR A 208 11.02 -11.40 8.32
C THR A 208 10.69 -10.15 7.51
N ASN A 209 11.15 -8.98 7.94
CA ASN A 209 11.32 -7.87 7.01
C ASN A 209 12.64 -8.01 6.21
N ASP A 210 12.85 -7.13 5.24
CA ASP A 210 14.04 -7.12 4.38
C ASP A 210 15.33 -6.84 5.16
N PHE A 211 15.29 -5.98 6.18
CA PHE A 211 16.43 -5.70 7.06
C PHE A 211 16.80 -6.90 7.94
N GLU A 212 15.81 -7.54 8.57
CA GLU A 212 15.98 -8.76 9.35
C GLU A 212 16.55 -9.89 8.48
N ALA A 213 16.07 -10.02 7.24
CA ALA A 213 16.61 -10.98 6.28
C ALA A 213 18.08 -10.68 5.91
N ALA A 214 18.45 -9.40 5.75
CA ALA A 214 19.82 -8.98 5.52
C ALA A 214 20.74 -9.37 6.70
N HIS A 215 20.31 -9.11 7.93
CA HIS A 215 21.06 -9.51 9.13
C HIS A 215 21.24 -11.03 9.24
N LEU A 216 20.19 -11.83 8.95
CA LEU A 216 20.31 -13.29 8.90
C LEU A 216 21.24 -13.79 7.79
N ASN A 217 21.49 -12.96 6.78
CA ASN A 217 22.48 -13.20 5.72
C ASN A 217 23.87 -12.61 6.06
N ASN A 218 24.09 -12.15 7.30
CA ASN A 218 25.32 -11.49 7.77
C ASN A 218 25.67 -10.23 6.96
N VAL A 219 24.65 -9.49 6.53
CA VAL A 219 24.80 -8.18 5.89
C VAL A 219 24.47 -7.12 6.93
N ASP A 220 25.43 -6.22 7.18
CA ASP A 220 25.23 -5.04 8.03
C ASP A 220 24.44 -3.98 7.25
N VAL A 221 23.30 -3.58 7.79
CA VAL A 221 22.38 -2.61 7.15
C VAL A 221 21.99 -1.54 8.17
N LYS A 222 22.01 -0.29 7.71
CA LYS A 222 21.59 0.90 8.49
C LYS A 222 20.17 1.27 8.12
N LEU A 223 19.42 1.86 9.04
CA LEU A 223 18.01 2.26 8.87
C LEU A 223 17.69 3.00 7.56
N ASP A 224 18.63 3.78 7.03
CA ASP A 224 18.45 4.57 5.80
C ASP A 224 18.88 3.82 4.52
N ASP A 225 19.38 2.58 4.64
CA ASP A 225 19.80 1.78 3.48
C ASP A 225 18.58 1.31 2.67
N VAL A 226 18.77 1.21 1.35
CA VAL A 226 17.74 0.72 0.43
C VAL A 226 18.15 -0.64 -0.10
N LEU A 227 17.39 -1.68 0.28
CA LEU A 227 17.62 -3.04 -0.20
C LEU A 227 16.91 -3.28 -1.54
N THR A 228 17.66 -3.72 -2.55
CA THR A 228 17.13 -3.98 -3.89
C THR A 228 16.34 -5.30 -3.93
N PHE A 229 15.50 -5.47 -4.94
CA PHE A 229 14.75 -6.71 -5.15
C PHE A 229 15.69 -7.88 -5.40
N ALA A 230 16.82 -7.64 -6.09
CA ALA A 230 17.85 -8.65 -6.31
C ALA A 230 18.48 -9.10 -4.99
N ASP A 231 18.77 -8.17 -4.07
CA ASP A 231 19.29 -8.48 -2.74
C ASP A 231 18.27 -9.28 -1.92
N VAL A 232 17.02 -8.83 -1.87
CA VAL A 232 15.94 -9.50 -1.13
C VAL A 232 15.69 -10.91 -1.69
N LYS A 233 15.68 -11.08 -3.01
CA LYS A 233 15.57 -12.39 -3.67
C LYS A 233 16.73 -13.32 -3.31
N LYS A 234 17.95 -12.78 -3.28
CA LYS A 234 19.14 -13.51 -2.85
C LYS A 234 19.03 -13.92 -1.37
N TYR A 235 18.63 -13.02 -0.48
CA TYR A 235 18.47 -13.29 0.94
C TYR A 235 17.41 -14.36 1.20
N ALA A 236 16.23 -14.24 0.58
CA ALA A 236 15.19 -15.26 0.61
C ALA A 236 15.73 -16.62 0.12
N GLY A 237 16.43 -16.64 -1.02
CA GLY A 237 17.06 -17.83 -1.58
C GLY A 237 18.02 -18.54 -0.63
N ASN A 238 18.86 -17.77 0.06
CA ASN A 238 19.81 -18.33 1.04
C ASN A 238 19.09 -18.88 2.28
N LEU A 239 18.09 -18.15 2.79
CA LEU A 239 17.31 -18.59 3.95
C LEU A 239 16.53 -19.87 3.65
N TYR A 240 15.90 -19.95 2.48
CA TYR A 240 15.21 -21.16 2.03
C TYR A 240 16.17 -22.36 1.94
N LYS A 241 17.36 -22.19 1.36
CA LYS A 241 18.39 -23.24 1.30
C LYS A 241 18.89 -23.67 2.68
N GLN A 242 19.04 -22.72 3.60
CA GLN A 242 19.56 -22.98 4.94
C GLN A 242 18.55 -23.73 5.80
N PHE A 243 17.27 -23.37 5.72
CA PHE A 243 16.25 -23.87 6.64
C PHE A 243 15.26 -24.85 6.02
N ASN A 244 15.27 -25.02 4.69
CA ASN A 244 14.41 -25.91 3.92
C ASN A 244 12.90 -25.77 4.23
N LYS A 245 12.46 -24.52 4.45
CA LYS A 245 11.08 -24.16 4.74
C LYS A 245 10.75 -22.82 4.09
N PRO A 246 9.48 -22.54 3.75
CA PRO A 246 9.10 -21.28 3.13
C PRO A 246 9.49 -20.05 3.95
N VAL A 247 9.85 -18.99 3.25
CA VAL A 247 10.29 -17.72 3.83
C VAL A 247 9.48 -16.57 3.21
N PHE A 248 8.97 -15.67 4.04
CA PHE A 248 8.15 -14.51 3.67
C PHE A 248 8.88 -13.23 4.09
N LEU A 249 9.30 -12.41 3.13
CA LEU A 249 10.05 -11.18 3.35
C LEU A 249 9.16 -9.97 3.05
N THR A 250 8.73 -9.25 4.08
CA THR A 250 7.96 -8.00 3.91
C THR A 250 8.90 -6.84 3.55
N ARG A 251 8.51 -6.01 2.58
CA ARG A 251 9.29 -4.88 2.04
C ARG A 251 8.57 -3.54 2.18
N GLY A 252 7.82 -3.36 3.26
CA GLY A 252 6.98 -2.17 3.48
C GLY A 252 6.04 -1.90 2.30
N ALA A 253 6.06 -0.68 1.77
CA ALA A 253 5.24 -0.28 0.63
C ALA A 253 5.56 -1.03 -0.69
N ARG A 254 6.65 -1.81 -0.75
CA ARG A 254 7.02 -2.63 -1.92
C ARG A 254 6.43 -4.05 -1.88
N GLY A 255 5.60 -4.36 -0.87
CA GLY A 255 4.87 -5.64 -0.78
C GLY A 255 5.65 -6.75 -0.11
N ILE A 256 5.51 -8.00 -0.60
CA ILE A 256 6.07 -9.20 0.05
C ILE A 256 6.77 -10.07 -1.00
N VAL A 257 7.96 -10.57 -0.67
CA VAL A 257 8.68 -11.58 -1.45
C VAL A 257 8.62 -12.90 -0.70
N THR A 258 8.11 -13.94 -1.35
CA THR A 258 8.01 -15.28 -0.77
C THR A 258 8.89 -16.24 -1.56
N ILE A 259 9.50 -17.19 -0.88
CA ILE A 259 10.18 -18.32 -1.53
C ILE A 259 9.71 -19.63 -0.93
N ASP A 260 9.41 -20.58 -1.80
CA ASP A 260 9.04 -21.95 -1.45
C ASP A 260 9.66 -22.96 -2.46
N SER A 261 9.14 -24.18 -2.48
CA SER A 261 9.62 -25.24 -3.38
C SER A 261 9.35 -24.96 -4.87
N GLU A 262 8.39 -24.10 -5.20
CA GLU A 262 8.06 -23.73 -6.57
C GLU A 262 8.91 -22.57 -7.07
N GLY A 263 9.50 -21.80 -6.16
CA GLY A 263 10.46 -20.75 -6.48
C GLY A 263 10.16 -19.46 -5.74
N VAL A 264 10.51 -18.35 -6.37
CA VAL A 264 10.33 -17.01 -5.80
C VAL A 264 9.05 -16.40 -6.35
N HIS A 265 8.20 -15.94 -5.44
CA HIS A 265 6.93 -15.27 -5.71
C HIS A 265 7.02 -13.82 -5.22
N GLU A 266 6.62 -12.88 -6.06
CA GLU A 266 6.56 -11.47 -5.72
C GLU A 266 5.10 -11.04 -5.60
N VAL A 267 4.74 -10.47 -4.45
CA VAL A 267 3.46 -9.84 -4.20
C VAL A 267 3.69 -8.33 -4.19
N PRO A 268 3.22 -7.58 -5.20
CA PRO A 268 3.41 -6.13 -5.26
C PRO A 268 2.77 -5.42 -4.06
N GLY A 269 3.35 -4.28 -3.66
CA GLY A 269 2.73 -3.40 -2.68
C GLY A 269 1.39 -2.84 -3.16
N ILE A 270 0.56 -2.36 -2.25
CA ILE A 270 -0.74 -1.74 -2.60
C ILE A 270 -0.62 -0.23 -2.36
N GLN A 271 -0.96 0.56 -3.38
CA GLN A 271 -1.03 2.01 -3.30
C GLN A 271 -2.23 2.40 -2.45
N LEU A 272 -1.96 3.17 -1.39
CA LEU A 272 -2.98 3.73 -0.52
C LEU A 272 -2.90 5.25 -0.58
N LEU A 273 -4.06 5.90 -0.66
CA LEU A 273 -4.17 7.36 -0.82
C LEU A 273 -4.31 8.08 0.53
N LYS A 274 -4.85 7.40 1.54
CA LYS A 274 -5.10 7.96 2.87
C LYS A 274 -3.81 7.99 3.70
N LYS A 275 -3.82 8.77 4.79
CA LYS A 275 -2.74 8.77 5.78
C LYS A 275 -2.59 7.36 6.37
N LEU A 276 -1.35 6.94 6.57
CA LEU A 276 -1.02 5.58 7.00
C LEU A 276 -0.34 5.58 8.38
N ASP A 277 -0.58 4.50 9.13
CA ASP A 277 0.11 4.13 10.36
C ASP A 277 0.68 2.72 10.18
N ILE A 278 2.00 2.61 10.06
CA ILE A 278 2.66 1.32 9.71
C ILE A 278 2.81 0.38 10.91
N VAL A 279 2.49 0.83 12.11
CA VAL A 279 2.68 0.06 13.35
C VAL A 279 1.76 -1.16 13.34
N GLY A 280 2.32 -2.35 13.61
CA GLY A 280 1.55 -3.61 13.68
C GLY A 280 1.26 -4.27 12.32
N ALA A 281 1.67 -3.67 11.20
CA ALA A 281 1.51 -4.29 9.87
C ALA A 281 2.21 -5.66 9.78
N GLY A 282 3.41 -5.78 10.40
CA GLY A 282 4.14 -7.03 10.47
C GLY A 282 3.39 -8.13 11.23
N ASP A 283 2.73 -7.79 12.33
CA ASP A 283 1.94 -8.73 13.14
C ASP A 283 0.67 -9.18 12.38
N THR A 284 0.07 -8.26 11.61
CA THR A 284 -1.06 -8.57 10.71
C THR A 284 -0.64 -9.60 9.66
N VAL A 285 0.52 -9.38 9.02
CA VAL A 285 1.07 -10.33 8.03
C VAL A 285 1.29 -11.69 8.67
N THR A 286 1.95 -11.75 9.83
CA THR A 286 2.21 -13.01 10.55
C THR A 286 0.92 -13.76 10.89
N SER A 287 -0.11 -13.04 11.36
CA SER A 287 -1.42 -13.60 11.69
C SER A 287 -2.12 -14.18 10.47
N ALA A 288 -2.20 -13.39 9.39
CA ALA A 288 -2.85 -13.79 8.15
C ALA A 288 -2.14 -14.98 7.47
N LEU A 289 -0.80 -14.98 7.45
CA LEU A 289 0.00 -16.10 6.94
C LEU A 289 -0.28 -17.39 7.72
N ALA A 290 -0.24 -17.34 9.05
CA ALA A 290 -0.44 -18.53 9.88
C ALA A 290 -1.83 -19.15 9.71
N LEU A 291 -2.87 -18.32 9.57
CA LEU A 291 -4.24 -18.79 9.31
C LEU A 291 -4.39 -19.35 7.90
N CYS A 292 -3.85 -18.69 6.87
CA CYS A 292 -3.91 -19.19 5.49
C CYS A 292 -3.18 -20.53 5.36
N LEU A 293 -1.95 -20.62 5.90
CA LEU A 293 -1.16 -21.84 5.86
C LEU A 293 -1.83 -22.97 6.67
N GLY A 294 -2.40 -22.65 7.85
CA GLY A 294 -3.17 -23.61 8.66
C GLY A 294 -4.44 -24.10 7.96
N ALA A 295 -5.09 -23.24 7.17
CA ALA A 295 -6.21 -23.62 6.30
C ALA A 295 -5.76 -24.49 5.12
N GLY A 296 -4.47 -24.66 4.84
CA GLY A 296 -3.93 -25.39 3.70
C GLY A 296 -3.90 -24.56 2.40
N VAL A 297 -3.73 -23.24 2.51
CA VAL A 297 -3.48 -22.34 1.38
C VAL A 297 -1.98 -22.31 1.09
N GLY A 298 -1.58 -22.28 -0.19
CA GLY A 298 -0.18 -22.27 -0.59
C GLY A 298 0.56 -20.98 -0.17
N PRO A 299 1.89 -20.99 -0.02
CA PRO A 299 2.66 -19.84 0.45
C PRO A 299 2.46 -18.56 -0.38
N ALA A 300 2.45 -18.66 -1.71
CA ALA A 300 2.24 -17.51 -2.60
C ALA A 300 0.87 -16.85 -2.37
N GLU A 301 -0.21 -17.63 -2.36
CA GLU A 301 -1.57 -17.13 -2.09
C GLU A 301 -1.72 -16.60 -0.67
N ALA A 302 -1.09 -17.26 0.32
CA ALA A 302 -1.08 -16.78 1.70
C ALA A 302 -0.42 -15.39 1.80
N ALA A 303 0.67 -15.15 1.07
CA ALA A 303 1.33 -13.85 1.01
C ALA A 303 0.46 -12.78 0.34
N GLU A 304 -0.29 -13.11 -0.71
CA GLU A 304 -1.24 -12.18 -1.33
C GLU A 304 -2.36 -11.78 -0.38
N PHE A 305 -2.94 -12.75 0.35
CA PHE A 305 -3.96 -12.48 1.37
C PHE A 305 -3.40 -11.62 2.51
N ALA A 306 -2.20 -11.96 3.00
CA ALA A 306 -1.52 -11.21 4.06
C ALA A 306 -1.16 -9.77 3.65
N ASN A 307 -0.80 -9.55 2.38
CA ASN A 307 -0.55 -8.21 1.85
C ASN A 307 -1.83 -7.35 1.83
N CYS A 308 -2.98 -7.95 1.49
CA CYS A 308 -4.27 -7.26 1.58
C CYS A 308 -4.66 -6.95 3.03
N ALA A 309 -4.43 -7.89 3.96
CA ALA A 309 -4.65 -7.67 5.39
C ALA A 309 -3.78 -6.53 5.94
N ALA A 310 -2.48 -6.51 5.59
CA ALA A 310 -1.59 -5.42 5.98
C ALA A 310 -2.07 -4.07 5.44
N ALA A 311 -2.54 -4.02 4.19
CA ALA A 311 -3.09 -2.81 3.58
C ALA A 311 -4.33 -2.26 4.30
N VAL A 312 -5.16 -3.14 4.90
CA VAL A 312 -6.26 -2.71 5.80
C VAL A 312 -5.69 -2.10 7.07
N THR A 313 -4.80 -2.83 7.76
CA THR A 313 -4.26 -2.40 9.07
C THR A 313 -3.57 -1.05 8.99
N VAL A 314 -2.74 -0.82 7.95
CA VAL A 314 -1.98 0.44 7.85
C VAL A 314 -2.84 1.68 7.62
N GLN A 315 -4.13 1.53 7.31
CA GLN A 315 -5.07 2.65 7.18
C GLN A 315 -5.74 3.01 8.51
N LYS A 316 -5.51 2.24 9.58
CA LYS A 316 -6.08 2.45 10.92
C LYS A 316 -5.13 3.31 11.76
N LEU A 317 -5.42 4.61 11.80
CA LEU A 317 -4.56 5.60 12.48
C LEU A 317 -4.62 5.49 14.02
N PHE A 318 -3.48 5.73 14.67
CA PHE A 318 -3.35 5.90 16.14
C PHE A 318 -3.73 4.68 16.96
N GLN A 319 -3.66 3.49 16.37
CA GLN A 319 -3.92 2.23 17.06
C GLN A 319 -3.18 1.08 16.37
N THR A 320 -2.91 0.01 17.11
CA THR A 320 -2.54 -1.28 16.51
C THR A 320 -3.78 -1.87 15.83
N GLY A 321 -3.98 -1.51 14.57
CA GLY A 321 -5.13 -1.93 13.79
C GLY A 321 -5.17 -3.45 13.58
N THR A 322 -6.39 -3.96 13.39
CA THR A 322 -6.63 -5.33 12.92
C THR A 322 -7.30 -5.32 11.55
N ALA A 323 -7.33 -6.45 10.85
CA ALA A 323 -8.02 -6.57 9.58
C ALA A 323 -9.10 -7.64 9.65
N SER A 324 -10.36 -7.26 9.45
CA SER A 324 -11.47 -8.22 9.32
C SER A 324 -11.55 -8.78 7.90
N ALA A 325 -12.12 -9.97 7.75
CA ALA A 325 -12.31 -10.58 6.43
C ALA A 325 -13.10 -9.67 5.46
N ALA A 326 -14.10 -8.94 5.97
CA ALA A 326 -14.90 -8.01 5.16
C ALA A 326 -14.06 -6.85 4.61
N GLU A 327 -13.20 -6.26 5.45
CA GLU A 327 -12.29 -5.18 5.03
C GLU A 327 -11.26 -5.68 4.01
N ILE A 328 -10.75 -6.91 4.19
CA ILE A 328 -9.80 -7.53 3.24
C ILE A 328 -10.45 -7.77 1.88
N ILE A 329 -11.71 -8.23 1.85
CA ILE A 329 -12.48 -8.41 0.61
C ILE A 329 -12.67 -7.08 -0.13
N GLU A 330 -12.87 -5.98 0.60
CA GLU A 330 -13.03 -4.66 -0.01
C GLU A 330 -11.72 -4.17 -0.63
N ILE A 331 -10.58 -4.31 0.08
CA ILE A 331 -9.26 -3.99 -0.49
C ILE A 331 -8.93 -4.88 -1.69
N GLY A 332 -9.23 -6.17 -1.60
CA GLY A 332 -9.01 -7.13 -2.68
C GLY A 332 -9.97 -7.03 -3.86
N ARG A 333 -10.94 -6.09 -3.81
CA ARG A 333 -11.88 -5.84 -4.92
C ARG A 333 -11.18 -5.37 -6.17
N ASP A 334 -10.31 -4.40 -6.00
CA ASP A 334 -9.72 -3.63 -7.08
C ASP A 334 -8.41 -2.97 -6.62
N PRO A 335 -7.44 -3.76 -6.13
CA PRO A 335 -6.23 -3.22 -5.51
C PRO A 335 -5.37 -2.47 -6.52
N ASP A 336 -4.93 -1.27 -6.13
CA ASP A 336 -4.00 -0.46 -6.92
C ASP A 336 -2.56 -0.88 -6.63
N TYR A 337 -2.10 -1.98 -7.23
CA TYR A 337 -0.74 -2.49 -7.03
C TYR A 337 0.36 -1.51 -7.48
N ILE A 338 1.46 -1.44 -6.73
CA ILE A 338 2.66 -0.69 -7.09
C ILE A 338 3.62 -1.62 -7.81
N TYR A 339 3.90 -1.36 -9.08
CA TYR A 339 4.78 -2.18 -9.91
C TYR A 339 6.16 -1.54 -10.06
N GLN A 340 7.21 -2.37 -10.10
CA GLN A 340 8.56 -1.97 -10.53
C GLN A 340 9.09 -0.72 -9.79
N SER A 341 8.81 -0.61 -8.48
CA SER A 341 9.10 0.60 -7.70
C SER A 341 10.57 1.00 -7.69
N GLU A 342 11.48 0.04 -7.79
CA GLU A 342 12.92 0.32 -7.86
C GLU A 342 13.32 0.98 -9.18
N LEU A 343 12.79 0.48 -10.30
CA LEU A 343 12.97 1.10 -11.61
C LEU A 343 12.35 2.50 -11.65
N ALA A 344 11.21 2.67 -10.98
CA ALA A 344 10.54 3.97 -10.85
C ALA A 344 11.44 4.98 -10.13
N CYS A 345 12.07 4.58 -9.02
CA CYS A 345 12.93 5.44 -8.21
C CYS A 345 14.32 5.71 -8.81
N ASP A 346 14.85 4.82 -9.65
CA ASP A 346 16.21 4.95 -10.20
C ASP A 346 16.25 4.81 -11.72
N VAL A 347 16.40 5.94 -12.41
CA VAL A 347 16.51 6.01 -13.88
C VAL A 347 17.76 5.31 -14.41
N ARG A 348 18.79 5.08 -13.59
CA ARG A 348 20.00 4.35 -14.03
C ARG A 348 19.71 2.88 -14.33
N CYS A 349 18.62 2.34 -13.78
CA CYS A 349 18.14 0.99 -14.05
C CYS A 349 17.27 0.91 -15.32
N ALA A 350 17.00 2.05 -15.98
CA ALA A 350 16.20 2.10 -17.20
C ALA A 350 16.80 1.26 -18.33
N ARG A 351 15.94 0.51 -19.02
CA ARG A 351 16.30 -0.26 -20.21
C ARG A 351 15.59 0.35 -21.40
N TYR A 352 16.36 0.89 -22.34
CA TYR A 352 15.81 1.51 -23.53
C TYR A 352 15.77 0.52 -24.70
N TYR A 353 14.73 0.64 -25.53
CA TYR A 353 14.59 -0.17 -26.73
C TYR A 353 15.49 0.36 -27.84
N GLU A 354 16.46 -0.45 -28.30
CA GLU A 354 17.43 -0.05 -29.34
C GLU A 354 18.10 1.29 -28.98
N ASP A 355 18.29 2.18 -29.96
CA ASP A 355 18.83 3.54 -29.79
C ASP A 355 17.72 4.58 -29.59
N THR A 356 16.61 4.20 -28.94
CA THR A 356 15.46 5.08 -28.71
C THR A 356 15.40 5.61 -27.28
N GLU A 357 14.49 6.56 -27.02
CA GLU A 357 14.19 7.04 -25.67
C GLU A 357 13.00 6.28 -25.06
N ILE A 358 12.53 5.22 -25.72
CA ILE A 358 11.42 4.38 -25.25
C ILE A 358 11.95 3.39 -24.22
N GLU A 359 11.46 3.50 -23.00
CA GLU A 359 11.85 2.65 -21.88
C GLU A 359 10.96 1.41 -21.76
N LEU A 360 11.58 0.28 -21.49
CA LEU A 360 10.95 -1.01 -21.22
C LEU A 360 10.90 -1.28 -19.72
N CYS A 361 9.69 -1.28 -19.17
CA CYS A 361 9.45 -1.40 -17.74
C CYS A 361 9.14 -2.83 -17.28
N CYS A 362 9.19 -3.80 -18.19
CA CYS A 362 8.99 -5.22 -17.91
C CYS A 362 10.06 -6.07 -18.59
N GLU A 363 10.33 -7.28 -18.07
CA GLU A 363 11.32 -8.19 -18.67
C GLU A 363 10.89 -8.74 -20.03
N SER A 364 9.59 -8.98 -20.19
CA SER A 364 9.00 -9.40 -21.46
C SER A 364 7.70 -8.65 -21.68
N LEU A 365 7.55 -8.07 -22.88
CA LEU A 365 6.31 -7.44 -23.28
C LEU A 365 5.29 -8.53 -23.62
N PRO A 366 4.04 -8.43 -23.14
CA PRO A 366 2.98 -9.32 -23.58
C PRO A 366 2.77 -9.12 -25.10
N LEU A 367 3.06 -10.15 -25.88
CA LEU A 367 2.88 -10.13 -27.33
C LEU A 367 1.39 -10.31 -27.64
N GLY A 368 0.76 -9.24 -28.15
CA GLY A 368 -0.66 -9.23 -28.47
C GLY A 368 -0.98 -8.79 -29.90
N GLN A 369 -2.16 -9.19 -30.40
CA GLN A 369 -2.72 -8.68 -31.65
C GLN A 369 -3.62 -7.49 -31.34
N ILE A 370 -3.01 -6.33 -31.09
CA ILE A 370 -3.76 -5.11 -30.76
C ILE A 370 -4.76 -4.81 -31.86
N LYS A 371 -6.03 -4.63 -31.48
CA LYS A 371 -7.16 -4.26 -32.33
C LYS A 371 -7.80 -2.95 -31.88
N HIS A 372 -7.69 -2.63 -30.59
CA HIS A 372 -8.28 -1.44 -29.97
C HIS A 372 -7.20 -0.66 -29.22
N ALA A 373 -7.27 0.67 -29.29
CA ALA A 373 -6.39 1.56 -28.55
C ALA A 373 -7.18 2.67 -27.87
N VAL A 374 -7.01 2.81 -26.55
CA VAL A 374 -7.59 3.90 -25.76
C VAL A 374 -6.49 4.93 -25.48
N PHE A 375 -6.80 6.19 -25.72
CA PHE A 375 -5.92 7.31 -25.41
C PHE A 375 -6.56 8.15 -24.33
N ASP A 376 -5.77 8.47 -23.30
CA ASP A 376 -6.07 9.65 -22.50
C ASP A 376 -5.91 10.91 -23.37
N HIS A 377 -6.69 11.93 -23.06
CA HIS A 377 -6.71 13.16 -23.85
C HIS A 377 -5.65 14.16 -23.36
N ASP A 378 -5.81 14.57 -22.11
CA ASP A 378 -4.98 15.56 -21.42
C ASP A 378 -3.57 14.99 -21.21
N GLY A 379 -2.52 15.78 -21.45
CA GLY A 379 -1.12 15.38 -21.21
C GLY A 379 -0.56 14.28 -22.12
N THR A 380 -1.42 13.58 -22.85
CA THR A 380 -1.10 12.45 -23.74
C THR A 380 -1.20 12.84 -25.22
N ILE A 381 -2.28 13.54 -25.60
CA ILE A 381 -2.46 14.10 -26.94
C ILE A 381 -2.44 15.62 -26.89
N SER A 382 -3.20 16.23 -25.98
CA SER A 382 -3.36 17.68 -25.88
C SER A 382 -2.75 18.27 -24.63
N THR A 383 -2.22 19.48 -24.75
CA THR A 383 -1.74 20.30 -23.64
C THR A 383 -2.62 21.52 -23.38
N LEU A 384 -3.86 21.56 -23.90
CA LEU A 384 -4.79 22.67 -23.64
C LEU A 384 -5.04 22.89 -22.15
N ARG A 385 -5.00 21.82 -21.35
CA ARG A 385 -5.19 21.82 -19.90
C ARG A 385 -3.88 21.78 -19.10
N GLN A 386 -2.74 21.94 -19.76
CA GLN A 386 -1.42 22.00 -19.10
C GLN A 386 -1.44 23.06 -17.98
N GLY A 387 -0.88 22.72 -16.82
CA GLY A 387 -0.85 23.60 -15.65
C GLY A 387 -2.07 23.49 -14.73
N TRP A 388 -2.91 22.46 -14.90
CA TRP A 388 -4.08 22.23 -14.05
C TRP A 388 -3.73 22.09 -12.55
N GLU A 389 -2.53 21.60 -12.21
CA GLU A 389 -2.03 21.47 -10.84
C GLU A 389 -1.84 22.84 -10.17
N GLU A 390 -1.42 23.84 -10.94
CA GLU A 390 -1.27 25.24 -10.52
C GLU A 390 -2.63 25.90 -10.25
N ILE A 391 -3.71 25.32 -10.75
CA ILE A 391 -5.10 25.74 -10.49
C ILE A 391 -5.68 24.96 -9.31
N MET A 392 -5.48 23.64 -9.27
CA MET A 392 -6.04 22.78 -8.22
C MET A 392 -5.44 23.09 -6.85
N THR A 393 -4.12 23.30 -6.79
CA THR A 393 -3.43 23.53 -5.51
C THR A 393 -3.98 24.77 -4.78
N PRO A 394 -4.09 25.96 -5.41
CA PRO A 394 -4.72 27.11 -4.76
C PRO A 394 -6.19 26.90 -4.40
N VAL A 395 -6.97 26.21 -5.24
CA VAL A 395 -8.39 25.91 -4.95
C VAL A 395 -8.51 25.08 -3.68
N MET A 396 -7.72 24.01 -3.56
CA MET A 396 -7.75 23.14 -2.38
C MET A 396 -7.26 23.85 -1.11
N ILE A 397 -6.18 24.63 -1.21
CA ILE A 397 -5.67 25.39 -0.05
C ILE A 397 -6.68 26.44 0.42
N LYS A 398 -7.31 27.17 -0.51
CA LYS A 398 -8.38 28.13 -0.18
C LYS A 398 -9.58 27.44 0.47
N ALA A 399 -9.96 26.25 -0.01
CA ALA A 399 -11.04 25.48 0.60
C ALA A 399 -10.71 25.04 2.03
N ILE A 400 -9.46 24.65 2.31
CA ILE A 400 -9.00 24.22 3.65
C ILE A 400 -8.89 25.41 4.62
N LEU A 401 -8.33 26.54 4.18
CA LEU A 401 -8.10 27.70 5.05
C LEU A 401 -9.35 28.60 5.16
N GLY A 402 -10.31 28.50 4.23
CA GLY A 402 -11.54 29.27 4.25
C GLY A 402 -11.30 30.78 4.32
N ASP A 403 -12.01 31.44 5.25
CA ASP A 403 -11.93 32.90 5.46
C ASP A 403 -10.54 33.34 5.98
N ASP A 404 -9.75 32.42 6.54
CA ASP A 404 -8.41 32.70 7.07
C ASP A 404 -7.30 32.59 6.00
N TYR A 405 -7.61 32.27 4.75
CA TYR A 405 -6.60 32.08 3.70
C TYR A 405 -5.60 33.24 3.58
N GLU A 406 -6.07 34.49 3.69
CA GLU A 406 -5.21 35.69 3.60
C GLU A 406 -4.46 36.00 4.91
N ASN A 407 -4.90 35.46 6.04
CA ASN A 407 -4.38 35.78 7.38
C ASN A 407 -3.66 34.60 8.05
N ALA A 408 -3.69 33.41 7.45
CA ALA A 408 -3.08 32.20 8.00
C ALA A 408 -1.58 32.39 8.20
N ASP A 409 -1.07 31.96 9.36
CA ASP A 409 0.36 32.00 9.60
C ASP A 409 1.13 31.05 8.66
N GLU A 410 2.43 31.31 8.51
CA GLU A 410 3.31 30.60 7.58
C GLU A 410 3.36 29.09 7.88
N THR A 411 3.29 28.69 9.15
CA THR A 411 3.34 27.27 9.55
C THR A 411 2.07 26.54 9.12
N LEU A 412 0.91 27.14 9.35
CA LEU A 412 -0.39 26.60 8.98
C LEU A 412 -0.55 26.51 7.45
N TYR A 413 -0.16 27.56 6.73
CA TYR A 413 -0.19 27.58 5.27
C TYR A 413 0.69 26.46 4.69
N HIS A 414 1.93 26.32 5.18
CA HIS A 414 2.82 25.24 4.72
C HIS A 414 2.27 23.85 5.07
N LYS A 415 1.63 23.67 6.22
CA LYS A 415 0.98 22.41 6.59
C LYS A 415 -0.15 22.05 5.62
N ALA A 416 -1.04 22.99 5.31
CA ALA A 416 -2.12 22.79 4.34
C ALA A 416 -1.57 22.51 2.93
N ARG A 417 -0.60 23.32 2.47
CA ARG A 417 0.04 23.16 1.17
C ARG A 417 0.72 21.79 1.02
N ASN A 418 1.51 21.37 2.01
CA ASN A 418 2.21 20.09 1.95
C ASN A 418 1.23 18.91 1.91
N ARG A 419 0.13 18.99 2.68
CA ARG A 419 -0.94 17.98 2.67
C ARG A 419 -1.67 17.91 1.33
N VAL A 420 -1.95 19.05 0.71
CA VAL A 420 -2.57 19.15 -0.62
C VAL A 420 -1.64 18.61 -1.70
N LEU A 421 -0.38 19.01 -1.71
CA LEU A 421 0.61 18.55 -2.71
C LEU A 421 0.84 17.04 -2.62
N ASP A 422 0.98 16.49 -1.41
CA ASP A 422 1.08 15.04 -1.20
C ASP A 422 -0.16 14.31 -1.76
N TYR A 423 -1.35 14.87 -1.56
CA TYR A 423 -2.58 14.29 -2.11
C TYR A 423 -2.68 14.39 -3.63
N ILE A 424 -2.40 15.56 -4.23
CA ILE A 424 -2.43 15.76 -5.69
C ILE A 424 -1.44 14.81 -6.37
N ASN A 425 -0.24 14.66 -5.81
CA ASN A 425 0.79 13.75 -6.32
C ASN A 425 0.32 12.29 -6.31
N LYS A 426 -0.38 11.85 -5.25
CA LYS A 426 -0.93 10.50 -5.13
C LYS A 426 -2.19 10.28 -5.97
N SER A 427 -2.97 11.33 -6.21
CA SER A 427 -4.28 11.28 -6.88
C SER A 427 -4.25 11.74 -8.34
N THR A 428 -3.08 11.96 -8.95
CA THR A 428 -3.04 12.39 -10.34
C THR A 428 -3.76 11.39 -11.25
N GLY A 429 -4.52 11.86 -12.24
CA GLY A 429 -5.31 11.01 -13.15
C GLY A 429 -6.59 10.43 -12.54
N VAL A 430 -6.80 10.56 -11.22
CA VAL A 430 -8.07 10.27 -10.55
C VAL A 430 -9.11 11.29 -11.01
N GLN A 431 -10.37 10.88 -11.09
CA GLN A 431 -11.44 11.79 -11.45
C GLN A 431 -11.50 12.98 -10.48
N THR A 432 -11.65 14.18 -11.02
CA THR A 432 -11.74 15.42 -10.25
C THR A 432 -12.74 15.31 -9.11
N ILE A 433 -13.89 14.68 -9.34
CA ILE A 433 -14.94 14.52 -8.32
C ILE A 433 -14.51 13.69 -7.10
N VAL A 434 -13.63 12.70 -7.28
CA VAL A 434 -13.05 11.90 -6.18
C VAL A 434 -11.98 12.72 -5.45
N GLN A 435 -11.22 13.53 -6.19
CA GLN A 435 -10.30 14.50 -5.58
C GLN A 435 -11.04 15.53 -4.72
N MET A 436 -12.22 15.98 -5.15
CA MET A 436 -13.06 16.88 -4.38
C MET A 436 -13.72 16.20 -3.17
N ASP A 437 -14.03 14.90 -3.24
CA ASP A 437 -14.52 14.14 -2.08
C ASP A 437 -13.45 14.07 -0.96
N ALA A 438 -12.20 13.79 -1.33
CA ALA A 438 -11.08 13.86 -0.38
C ALA A 438 -10.77 15.29 0.08
N LEU A 439 -11.07 16.31 -0.72
CA LEU A 439 -11.00 17.70 -0.27
C LEU A 439 -11.98 17.96 0.88
N VAL A 440 -13.21 17.45 0.80
CA VAL A 440 -14.17 17.56 1.91
C VAL A 440 -13.61 16.94 3.20
N GLU A 441 -13.00 15.74 3.11
CA GLU A 441 -12.32 15.12 4.26
C GLU A 441 -11.16 15.98 4.78
N MET A 442 -10.36 16.58 3.89
CA MET A 442 -9.24 17.46 4.26
C MET A 442 -9.70 18.77 4.91
N VAL A 443 -10.79 19.39 4.44
CA VAL A 443 -11.34 20.59 5.09
C VAL A 443 -11.79 20.26 6.51
N ALA A 444 -12.44 19.09 6.71
CA ALA A 444 -12.81 18.62 8.04
C ALA A 444 -11.60 18.25 8.92
N GLU A 445 -10.52 17.72 8.33
CA GLU A 445 -9.26 17.37 9.04
C GLU A 445 -8.60 18.59 9.70
N PHE A 446 -8.63 19.75 9.04
CA PHE A 446 -8.02 20.98 9.56
C PHE A 446 -8.92 21.74 10.54
N ASP A 447 -10.23 21.50 10.51
CA ASP A 447 -11.22 22.07 11.44
C ASP A 447 -11.18 23.61 11.52
N LEU A 448 -10.92 24.28 10.38
CA LEU A 448 -10.86 25.75 10.27
C LEU A 448 -12.13 26.36 9.68
N VAL A 449 -12.90 25.56 8.93
CA VAL A 449 -14.11 26.01 8.22
C VAL A 449 -15.35 25.50 8.94
N PRO A 450 -16.31 26.38 9.30
CA PRO A 450 -17.59 25.96 9.89
C PRO A 450 -18.31 24.92 9.02
N ALA A 451 -18.88 23.88 9.63
CA ALA A 451 -19.49 22.75 8.93
C ALA A 451 -20.61 23.14 7.94
N ASP A 452 -21.31 24.26 8.17
CA ASP A 452 -22.35 24.80 7.28
C ASP A 452 -21.79 25.52 6.05
N LYS A 453 -20.51 25.89 6.06
CA LYS A 453 -19.80 26.53 4.94
C LYS A 453 -18.97 25.55 4.09
N ILE A 454 -18.84 24.30 4.52
CA ILE A 454 -18.10 23.28 3.76
C ILE A 454 -18.95 22.90 2.53
N HIS A 455 -18.41 23.14 1.33
CA HIS A 455 -19.07 22.68 0.11
C HIS A 455 -19.02 21.15 0.01
N ASP A 456 -20.01 20.56 -0.65
CA ASP A 456 -19.90 19.17 -1.06
C ASP A 456 -18.92 19.01 -2.24
N LYS A 457 -18.61 17.77 -2.59
CA LYS A 457 -17.71 17.46 -3.70
C LYS A 457 -18.14 18.05 -5.05
N PHE A 458 -19.44 18.25 -5.27
CA PHE A 458 -19.95 18.83 -6.52
C PHE A 458 -19.71 20.33 -6.55
N GLY A 459 -19.92 21.02 -5.42
CA GLY A 459 -19.60 22.43 -5.26
C GLY A 459 -18.12 22.72 -5.49
N TYR A 460 -17.23 21.96 -4.85
CA TYR A 460 -15.78 22.10 -5.09
C TYR A 460 -15.38 21.74 -6.53
N LYS A 461 -16.03 20.74 -7.16
CA LYS A 461 -15.79 20.41 -8.58
C LYS A 461 -16.13 21.59 -9.48
N GLN A 462 -17.27 22.24 -9.24
CA GLN A 462 -17.70 23.40 -10.03
C GLN A 462 -16.68 24.53 -9.95
N ILE A 463 -16.23 24.89 -8.73
CA ILE A 463 -15.23 25.95 -8.51
C ILE A 463 -13.94 25.66 -9.28
N TYR A 464 -13.46 24.42 -9.23
CA TYR A 464 -12.26 24.01 -9.95
C TYR A 464 -12.47 24.02 -11.47
N ASN A 465 -13.59 23.48 -11.97
CA ASN A 465 -13.89 23.43 -13.40
C ASN A 465 -13.98 24.84 -14.00
N ASP A 466 -14.62 25.78 -13.31
CA ASP A 466 -14.74 27.17 -13.77
C ASP A 466 -13.35 27.82 -13.92
N ALA A 467 -12.47 27.61 -12.92
CA ALA A 467 -11.10 28.11 -12.96
C ALA A 467 -10.25 27.46 -14.08
N LEU A 468 -10.43 26.16 -14.31
CA LEU A 468 -9.75 25.43 -15.37
C LEU A 468 -10.18 25.92 -16.76
N MET A 469 -11.49 26.06 -16.98
CA MET A 469 -12.04 26.47 -18.27
C MET A 469 -11.69 27.92 -18.63
N GLU A 470 -11.47 28.80 -17.66
CA GLU A 470 -10.97 30.15 -17.94
C GLU A 470 -9.61 30.12 -18.68
N VAL A 471 -8.70 29.23 -18.27
CA VAL A 471 -7.38 29.06 -18.90
C VAL A 471 -7.50 28.41 -20.27
N VAL A 472 -8.32 27.36 -20.39
CA VAL A 472 -8.54 26.64 -21.65
C VAL A 472 -9.16 27.56 -22.71
N ASN A 473 -10.17 28.34 -22.35
CA ASN A 473 -10.84 29.25 -23.28
C ASN A 473 -9.88 30.33 -23.82
N LYS A 474 -9.02 30.92 -22.97
CA LYS A 474 -7.99 31.86 -23.41
C LYS A 474 -7.01 31.24 -24.41
N ARG A 475 -6.64 29.97 -24.22
CA ARG A 475 -5.76 29.22 -25.14
C ARG A 475 -6.46 28.94 -26.47
N LEU A 476 -7.72 28.51 -26.43
CA LEU A 476 -8.52 28.29 -27.65
C LEU A 476 -8.76 29.58 -28.44
N GLU A 477 -8.94 30.73 -27.78
CA GLU A 477 -9.05 32.02 -28.45
C GLU A 477 -7.77 32.36 -29.24
N LYS A 478 -6.60 32.17 -28.62
CA LYS A 478 -5.29 32.35 -29.29
C LYS A 478 -5.10 31.43 -30.49
N PHE A 479 -5.57 30.19 -30.38
CA PHE A 479 -5.57 29.24 -31.50
C PHE A 479 -6.49 29.71 -32.63
N LYS A 480 -7.73 30.10 -32.30
CA LYS A 480 -8.73 30.55 -33.28
C LYS A 480 -8.34 31.84 -33.99
N CYS A 481 -7.62 32.76 -33.32
CA CYS A 481 -7.13 33.98 -33.95
C CYS A 481 -5.81 33.80 -34.72
N GLY A 482 -5.23 32.59 -34.71
CA GLY A 482 -3.99 32.25 -35.40
C GLY A 482 -2.72 32.75 -34.71
N GLU A 483 -2.79 33.15 -33.43
CA GLU A 483 -1.60 33.49 -32.62
C GLU A 483 -0.76 32.23 -32.31
N LEU A 484 -1.42 31.09 -32.14
CA LEU A 484 -0.80 29.80 -31.84
C LEU A 484 -1.34 28.72 -32.79
N ASP A 485 -0.55 27.68 -33.05
CA ASP A 485 -0.91 26.61 -33.98
C ASP A 485 -1.19 25.26 -33.29
N LEU A 486 -1.41 24.21 -34.08
CA LEU A 486 -1.76 22.87 -33.57
C LEU A 486 -0.59 22.21 -32.84
N CYS A 487 0.64 22.44 -33.30
CA CYS A 487 1.85 21.94 -32.66
C CYS A 487 2.05 22.61 -31.30
N ASP A 488 1.45 23.79 -31.08
CA ASP A 488 1.54 24.46 -29.79
C ASP A 488 0.74 23.77 -28.67
N TYR A 489 -0.26 22.98 -29.04
CA TYR A 489 -1.21 22.35 -28.12
C TYR A 489 -1.26 20.83 -28.19
N THR A 490 -0.34 20.21 -28.91
CA THR A 490 -0.27 18.74 -29.07
C THR A 490 1.08 18.20 -28.66
N ILE A 491 1.07 17.02 -28.05
CA ILE A 491 2.31 16.28 -27.75
C ILE A 491 2.98 15.88 -29.05
N LYS A 492 4.31 16.03 -29.10
CA LYS A 492 5.10 15.80 -30.31
C LYS A 492 4.88 14.38 -30.84
N GLY A 493 4.49 14.29 -32.12
CA GLY A 493 4.27 13.02 -32.83
C GLY A 493 2.91 12.34 -32.56
N ALA A 494 2.04 12.93 -31.74
CA ALA A 494 0.77 12.31 -31.37
C ALA A 494 -0.14 12.09 -32.59
N LEU A 495 -0.29 13.08 -33.46
CA LEU A 495 -1.19 12.99 -34.62
C LEU A 495 -0.66 12.02 -35.68
N GLU A 496 0.65 11.98 -35.92
CA GLU A 496 1.29 11.01 -36.79
C GLU A 496 1.06 9.58 -36.30
N PHE A 497 1.17 9.37 -34.99
CA PHE A 497 0.93 8.06 -34.39
C PHE A 497 -0.53 7.62 -34.51
N LEU A 498 -1.50 8.48 -34.17
CA LEU A 498 -2.93 8.20 -34.31
C LEU A 498 -3.30 7.84 -35.75
N ARG A 499 -2.81 8.59 -36.74
CA ARG A 499 -3.00 8.29 -38.16
C ARG A 499 -2.38 6.95 -38.55
N ALA A 500 -1.19 6.63 -38.03
CA ALA A 500 -0.50 5.37 -38.32
C ALA A 500 -1.22 4.15 -37.73
N LEU A 501 -1.88 4.28 -36.58
CA LEU A 501 -2.73 3.25 -35.99
C LEU A 501 -4.01 3.06 -36.81
N LYS A 502 -4.70 4.14 -37.18
CA LYS A 502 -5.92 4.09 -37.99
C LYS A 502 -5.67 3.44 -39.37
N GLN A 503 -4.53 3.74 -40.00
CA GLN A 503 -4.12 3.09 -41.26
C GLN A 503 -3.91 1.57 -41.14
N ARG A 504 -3.71 1.05 -39.93
CA ARG A 504 -3.56 -0.38 -39.64
C ARG A 504 -4.86 -1.04 -39.17
N GLY A 505 -5.98 -0.32 -39.21
CA GLY A 505 -7.28 -0.83 -38.82
C GLY A 505 -7.48 -0.93 -37.29
N ILE A 506 -6.65 -0.24 -36.50
CA ILE A 506 -6.84 -0.16 -35.05
C ILE A 506 -7.96 0.83 -34.75
N ARG A 507 -8.94 0.40 -33.96
CA ARG A 507 -10.06 1.23 -33.52
C ARG A 507 -9.63 2.12 -32.35
N LEU A 508 -9.85 3.43 -32.46
CA LEU A 508 -9.32 4.43 -31.54
C LEU A 508 -10.41 5.03 -30.64
N TYR A 509 -10.13 5.11 -29.35
CA TYR A 509 -11.02 5.68 -28.33
C TYR A 509 -10.31 6.81 -27.60
N LEU A 510 -11.01 7.92 -27.35
CA LEU A 510 -10.49 9.04 -26.56
C LEU A 510 -11.22 9.09 -25.22
N ALA A 511 -10.49 9.15 -24.11
CA ALA A 511 -11.04 9.29 -22.77
C ALA A 511 -10.41 10.50 -22.07
N SER A 512 -11.18 11.22 -21.26
CA SER A 512 -10.67 12.22 -20.30
C SER A 512 -11.44 12.10 -18.98
N GLY A 513 -10.84 12.59 -17.89
CA GLY A 513 -11.50 12.71 -16.58
C GLY A 513 -12.50 13.87 -16.48
N THR A 514 -12.55 14.73 -17.49
CA THR A 514 -13.32 15.98 -17.51
C THR A 514 -14.61 15.84 -18.33
N ASP A 515 -15.46 16.86 -18.33
CA ASP A 515 -16.81 16.73 -18.88
C ASP A 515 -16.78 16.49 -20.40
N ARG A 516 -17.57 15.50 -20.85
CA ARG A 516 -17.50 14.97 -22.23
C ARG A 516 -17.69 16.05 -23.31
N GLN A 517 -18.53 17.04 -23.06
CA GLN A 517 -18.80 18.11 -24.02
C GLN A 517 -17.55 18.95 -24.29
N ASP A 518 -16.75 19.22 -23.26
CA ASP A 518 -15.51 19.99 -23.38
C ASP A 518 -14.47 19.21 -24.19
N VAL A 519 -14.31 17.92 -23.91
CA VAL A 519 -13.37 17.02 -24.62
C VAL A 519 -13.70 16.96 -26.11
N VAL A 520 -14.98 16.84 -26.46
CA VAL A 520 -15.44 16.86 -27.86
C VAL A 520 -15.11 18.21 -28.49
N ALA A 521 -15.48 19.33 -27.85
CA ALA A 521 -15.24 20.66 -28.38
C ALA A 521 -13.73 20.95 -28.59
N GLU A 522 -12.88 20.52 -27.65
CA GLU A 522 -11.43 20.67 -27.74
C GLU A 522 -10.83 19.84 -28.87
N SER A 523 -11.23 18.56 -28.98
CA SER A 523 -10.71 17.66 -30.02
C SER A 523 -11.20 18.03 -31.43
N GLU A 524 -12.40 18.59 -31.55
CA GLU A 524 -12.92 19.16 -32.80
C GLU A 524 -12.18 20.44 -33.18
N ALA A 525 -11.96 21.35 -32.21
CA ALA A 525 -11.21 22.58 -32.43
C ALA A 525 -9.77 22.31 -32.90
N LEU A 526 -9.12 21.30 -32.32
CA LEU A 526 -7.77 20.89 -32.70
C LEU A 526 -7.73 19.94 -33.93
N GLY A 527 -8.87 19.58 -34.50
CA GLY A 527 -8.96 18.90 -35.80
C GLY A 527 -8.57 17.41 -35.81
N TYR A 528 -8.70 16.71 -34.68
CA TYR A 528 -8.39 15.27 -34.60
C TYR A 528 -9.53 14.40 -34.06
N ALA A 529 -10.69 14.98 -33.72
CA ALA A 529 -11.88 14.23 -33.27
C ALA A 529 -12.24 13.05 -34.20
N ASP A 530 -12.16 13.25 -35.52
CA ASP A 530 -12.49 12.24 -36.55
C ASP A 530 -11.57 11.01 -36.56
N LEU A 531 -10.44 11.05 -35.84
CA LEU A 531 -9.57 9.89 -35.69
C LEU A 531 -10.15 8.84 -34.74
N PHE A 532 -11.03 9.22 -33.81
CA PHE A 532 -11.59 8.37 -32.74
C PHE A 532 -12.92 7.71 -33.12
N ASP A 533 -12.85 6.72 -34.01
CA ASP A 533 -14.00 5.92 -34.48
C ASP A 533 -14.59 4.94 -33.43
N GLY A 534 -13.89 4.75 -32.31
CA GLY A 534 -14.39 4.11 -31.09
C GLY A 534 -15.21 5.04 -30.19
N GLY A 535 -15.12 6.36 -30.42
CA GLY A 535 -15.85 7.40 -29.71
C GLY A 535 -15.01 8.20 -28.72
N VAL A 536 -15.57 9.34 -28.31
CA VAL A 536 -15.01 10.27 -27.31
C VAL A 536 -15.80 10.18 -26.01
N TYR A 537 -15.08 9.98 -24.90
CA TYR A 537 -15.55 9.64 -23.58
C TYR A 537 -15.08 10.70 -22.56
N GLY A 538 -15.97 11.15 -21.68
CA GLY A 538 -15.71 12.12 -20.60
C GLY A 538 -16.78 12.04 -19.50
N SER A 539 -16.54 12.72 -18.38
CA SER A 539 -17.45 12.81 -17.22
C SER A 539 -18.84 13.32 -17.64
N VAL A 540 -19.89 12.78 -16.99
CA VAL A 540 -21.30 13.07 -17.32
C VAL A 540 -22.09 13.56 -16.10
N GLY A 541 -21.43 14.23 -15.15
CA GLY A 541 -22.06 14.77 -13.93
C GLY A 541 -22.45 13.73 -12.88
N ASP A 542 -22.23 12.44 -13.14
CA ASP A 542 -22.57 11.32 -12.26
C ASP A 542 -21.40 10.33 -12.21
N ILE A 543 -20.80 10.18 -11.03
CA ILE A 543 -19.62 9.32 -10.78
C ILE A 543 -19.94 7.86 -11.14
N ALA A 544 -21.18 7.43 -10.94
CA ALA A 544 -21.62 6.07 -11.24
C ALA A 544 -21.77 5.81 -12.74
N LYS A 545 -21.78 6.86 -13.57
CA LYS A 545 -21.98 6.75 -15.03
C LYS A 545 -20.69 6.87 -15.82
N TYR A 546 -19.61 7.35 -15.22
CA TYR A 546 -18.37 7.54 -15.94
C TYR A 546 -17.13 7.41 -15.07
N SER A 547 -16.24 6.50 -15.49
CA SER A 547 -14.85 6.43 -15.05
C SER A 547 -14.00 5.90 -16.20
N LYS A 548 -12.71 6.24 -16.25
CA LYS A 548 -11.76 5.63 -17.20
C LYS A 548 -11.83 4.09 -17.12
N LYS A 549 -11.97 3.57 -15.90
CA LYS A 549 -12.32 2.17 -15.59
C LYS A 549 -13.53 1.66 -16.39
N MET A 550 -14.69 2.29 -16.24
CA MET A 550 -15.92 1.87 -16.92
C MET A 550 -15.81 1.94 -18.44
N VAL A 551 -15.09 2.94 -18.98
CA VAL A 551 -14.85 3.06 -20.42
C VAL A 551 -14.04 1.86 -20.91
N ILE A 552 -12.94 1.53 -20.23
CA ILE A 552 -12.11 0.37 -20.56
C ILE A 552 -12.90 -0.93 -20.43
N GLU A 553 -13.63 -1.15 -19.32
CA GLU A 553 -14.48 -2.33 -19.11
C GLU A 553 -15.55 -2.48 -20.19
N LYS A 554 -16.21 -1.38 -20.54
CA LYS A 554 -17.23 -1.34 -21.58
C LYS A 554 -16.63 -1.74 -22.93
N ILE A 555 -15.48 -1.16 -23.30
CA ILE A 555 -14.79 -1.48 -24.56
C ILE A 555 -14.43 -2.96 -24.61
N MET A 556 -13.87 -3.51 -23.53
CA MET A 556 -13.51 -4.93 -23.48
C MET A 556 -14.74 -5.84 -23.59
N THR A 557 -15.80 -5.52 -22.87
CA THR A 557 -17.04 -6.32 -22.85
C THR A 557 -17.78 -6.26 -24.18
N GLU A 558 -17.99 -5.06 -24.75
CA GLU A 558 -18.75 -4.87 -25.99
C GLU A 558 -18.05 -5.48 -27.22
N ASN A 559 -16.72 -5.54 -27.20
CA ASN A 559 -15.94 -6.07 -28.31
C ASN A 559 -15.42 -7.49 -28.03
N ASN A 560 -15.81 -8.10 -26.90
CA ASN A 560 -15.38 -9.43 -26.45
C ASN A 560 -13.86 -9.62 -26.55
N LEU A 561 -13.10 -8.60 -26.15
CA LEU A 561 -11.65 -8.57 -26.33
C LEU A 561 -11.01 -9.61 -25.42
N GLN A 562 -10.08 -10.36 -25.99
CA GLN A 562 -9.20 -11.26 -25.25
C GLN A 562 -7.82 -10.63 -25.14
N CYS A 563 -7.14 -10.84 -24.01
CA CYS A 563 -5.85 -10.21 -23.77
C CYS A 563 -4.78 -10.86 -24.68
N PRO A 564 -3.87 -10.10 -25.34
CA PRO A 564 -3.66 -8.65 -25.32
C PRO A 564 -4.12 -7.95 -26.63
N GLU A 565 -5.42 -7.83 -26.85
CA GLU A 565 -6.00 -7.11 -28.01
C GLU A 565 -6.22 -5.60 -27.77
N LEU A 566 -5.97 -5.12 -26.56
CA LEU A 566 -6.17 -3.73 -26.13
C LEU A 566 -4.83 -3.09 -25.71
N ALA A 567 -4.56 -1.90 -26.24
CA ALA A 567 -3.50 -1.01 -25.74
C ALA A 567 -4.10 0.27 -25.14
N VAL A 568 -3.49 0.78 -24.08
CA VAL A 568 -3.90 2.03 -23.44
C VAL A 568 -2.70 2.96 -23.36
N PHE A 569 -2.87 4.19 -23.83
CA PHE A 569 -1.86 5.25 -23.85
C PHE A 569 -2.32 6.37 -22.93
N GLY A 570 -1.48 6.76 -21.98
CA GLY A 570 -1.84 7.79 -21.00
C GLY A 570 -0.65 8.33 -20.23
N ASP A 571 -0.77 9.54 -19.69
CA ASP A 571 0.21 10.19 -18.83
C ASP A 571 -0.18 10.17 -17.34
N GLY A 572 -1.39 9.66 -17.05
CA GLY A 572 -1.95 9.44 -15.72
C GLY A 572 -1.85 7.98 -15.24
N PRO A 573 -1.71 7.75 -13.94
CA PRO A 573 -1.64 6.39 -13.38
C PRO A 573 -2.96 5.62 -13.48
N VAL A 574 -4.12 6.29 -13.60
CA VAL A 574 -5.42 5.61 -13.55
C VAL A 574 -5.64 4.73 -14.78
N GLU A 575 -5.52 5.27 -15.98
CA GLU A 575 -5.69 4.49 -17.22
C GLU A 575 -4.64 3.37 -17.35
N ILE A 576 -3.42 3.61 -16.86
CA ILE A 576 -2.36 2.61 -16.83
C ILE A 576 -2.71 1.46 -15.89
N ARG A 577 -3.17 1.76 -14.67
CA ARG A 577 -3.63 0.75 -13.69
C ARG A 577 -4.82 -0.03 -14.23
N GLU A 578 -5.81 0.66 -14.77
CA GLU A 578 -7.02 0.01 -15.30
C GLU A 578 -6.71 -0.87 -16.52
N CYS A 579 -5.75 -0.48 -17.36
CA CYS A 579 -5.23 -1.33 -18.42
C CYS A 579 -4.53 -2.58 -17.84
N ARG A 580 -3.64 -2.39 -16.87
CA ARG A 580 -2.85 -3.47 -16.24
C ARG A 580 -3.72 -4.50 -15.52
N LYS A 581 -4.78 -4.06 -14.82
CA LYS A 581 -5.75 -4.92 -14.13
C LYS A 581 -6.55 -5.83 -15.07
N ARG A 582 -6.55 -5.55 -16.37
CA ARG A 582 -7.28 -6.28 -17.40
C ARG A 582 -6.34 -6.88 -18.45
N ASP A 583 -5.08 -7.10 -18.08
CA ASP A 583 -4.05 -7.70 -18.92
C ASP A 583 -3.87 -7.03 -20.31
N GLY A 584 -4.17 -5.73 -20.40
CA GLY A 584 -3.92 -4.92 -21.59
C GLY A 584 -2.47 -4.40 -21.65
N ILE A 585 -2.06 -3.87 -22.79
CA ILE A 585 -0.74 -3.25 -22.96
C ILE A 585 -0.81 -1.78 -22.56
N ALA A 586 -0.34 -1.47 -21.35
CA ALA A 586 -0.25 -0.10 -20.84
C ALA A 586 1.04 0.60 -21.32
N VAL A 587 0.90 1.73 -22.00
CA VAL A 587 1.98 2.58 -22.52
C VAL A 587 1.88 3.96 -21.85
N GLY A 588 2.83 4.28 -20.99
CA GLY A 588 2.91 5.57 -20.32
C GLY A 588 3.54 6.65 -21.20
N ILE A 589 2.90 7.80 -21.32
CA ILE A 589 3.44 8.98 -22.01
C ILE A 589 3.96 9.96 -20.96
N ALA A 590 5.26 9.92 -20.71
CA ALA A 590 5.92 10.73 -19.69
C ALA A 590 6.46 12.04 -20.27
N SER A 591 5.64 12.80 -21.00
CA SER A 591 6.07 14.05 -21.65
C SER A 591 6.19 15.20 -20.67
N ASP A 592 7.22 16.02 -20.84
CA ASP A 592 7.22 17.41 -20.39
C ASP A 592 6.15 18.17 -21.20
N GLU A 593 5.05 18.55 -20.56
CA GLU A 593 3.93 19.23 -21.21
C GLU A 593 4.22 20.69 -21.59
N ILE A 594 5.19 21.33 -20.92
CA ILE A 594 5.59 22.71 -21.25
C ILE A 594 6.38 22.69 -22.56
N ARG A 595 7.32 21.75 -22.67
CA ARG A 595 8.10 21.57 -23.91
C ARG A 595 7.32 20.83 -24.99
N ARG A 596 6.35 20.00 -24.58
CA ARG A 596 5.55 19.06 -25.41
C ARG A 596 6.36 17.89 -25.98
N HIS A 597 7.58 17.72 -25.47
CA HIS A 597 8.52 16.67 -25.85
C HIS A 597 9.53 16.44 -24.73
N GLY A 598 10.18 15.28 -24.75
CA GLY A 598 11.18 14.93 -23.75
C GLY A 598 10.59 14.47 -22.41
N LEU A 599 11.42 13.85 -21.60
CA LEU A 599 11.00 13.09 -20.42
C LEU A 599 10.70 13.99 -19.21
N ASN A 600 9.52 13.84 -18.63
CA ASN A 600 9.19 14.28 -17.29
C ASN A 600 9.44 13.13 -16.29
N SER A 601 10.45 13.30 -15.42
CA SER A 601 10.88 12.26 -14.46
C SER A 601 9.82 11.89 -13.42
N GLU A 602 8.98 12.85 -13.00
CA GLU A 602 7.93 12.60 -12.02
C GLU A 602 6.81 11.75 -12.65
N LYS A 603 6.37 12.11 -13.86
CA LYS A 603 5.41 11.31 -14.64
C LYS A 603 5.94 9.90 -14.88
N ARG A 604 7.20 9.77 -15.32
CA ARG A 604 7.85 8.46 -15.49
C ARG A 604 7.70 7.60 -14.24
N THR A 605 8.07 8.15 -13.08
CA THR A 605 8.00 7.43 -11.79
C THR A 605 6.58 6.95 -11.49
N ARG A 606 5.57 7.82 -11.64
CA ARG A 606 4.17 7.46 -11.41
C ARG A 606 3.66 6.39 -12.38
N LEU A 607 3.99 6.51 -13.67
CA LEU A 607 3.53 5.59 -14.72
C LEU A 607 4.12 4.20 -14.54
N ILE A 608 5.40 4.10 -14.16
CA ILE A 608 6.03 2.81 -13.83
C ILE A 608 5.35 2.19 -12.61
N ASN A 609 5.16 2.95 -11.52
CA ASN A 609 4.46 2.49 -10.33
C ASN A 609 3.01 2.06 -10.62
N ALA A 610 2.35 2.66 -11.61
CA ALA A 610 1.02 2.30 -12.07
C ALA A 610 0.95 1.00 -12.88
N GLY A 611 2.10 0.48 -13.34
CA GLY A 611 2.19 -0.74 -14.13
C GLY A 611 2.31 -0.52 -15.63
N ALA A 612 2.88 0.62 -16.07
CA ALA A 612 3.24 0.80 -17.46
C ALA A 612 4.22 -0.30 -17.90
N HIS A 613 3.99 -0.89 -19.07
CA HIS A 613 4.91 -1.86 -19.68
C HIS A 613 6.01 -1.14 -20.46
N ILE A 614 5.64 0.00 -21.05
CA ILE A 614 6.46 0.87 -21.87
C ILE A 614 6.26 2.29 -21.36
N VAL A 615 7.33 3.06 -21.24
CA VAL A 615 7.26 4.51 -21.04
C VAL A 615 7.95 5.21 -22.20
N ALA A 616 7.26 6.15 -22.84
CA ALA A 616 7.81 6.99 -23.89
C ALA A 616 7.81 8.46 -23.43
N PRO A 617 8.86 9.23 -23.73
CA PRO A 617 8.88 10.67 -23.42
C PRO A 617 7.86 11.42 -24.28
N ASP A 618 7.69 11.02 -25.53
CA ASP A 618 6.66 11.54 -26.43
C ASP A 618 6.40 10.52 -27.56
N LEU A 619 5.59 10.90 -28.56
CA LEU A 619 5.18 10.02 -29.65
C LEU A 619 5.99 10.26 -30.94
N SER A 620 7.10 10.99 -30.88
CA SER A 620 7.94 11.26 -32.06
C SER A 620 8.62 9.99 -32.60
N GLN A 621 8.95 9.03 -31.73
CA GLN A 621 9.54 7.73 -32.07
C GLN A 621 8.49 6.64 -32.38
N HIS A 622 7.27 7.03 -32.79
CA HIS A 622 6.12 6.13 -32.98
C HIS A 622 6.38 4.90 -33.89
N LYS A 623 7.33 4.95 -34.83
CA LYS A 623 7.68 3.79 -35.66
C LYS A 623 8.25 2.63 -34.84
N HIS A 624 9.11 2.94 -33.86
CA HIS A 624 9.65 1.94 -32.94
C HIS A 624 8.58 1.47 -31.96
N LEU A 625 7.71 2.38 -31.50
CA LEU A 625 6.57 2.02 -30.65
C LEU A 625 5.62 1.04 -31.35
N LEU A 626 5.27 1.29 -32.63
CA LEU A 626 4.48 0.35 -33.44
C LEU A 626 5.16 -1.01 -33.59
N HIS A 627 6.50 -1.03 -33.72
CA HIS A 627 7.27 -2.27 -33.78
C HIS A 627 7.19 -3.07 -32.48
N LEU A 628 7.41 -2.40 -31.34
CA LEU A 628 7.31 -2.98 -30.00
C LEU A 628 5.92 -3.57 -29.73
N LEU A 629 4.89 -2.90 -30.23
CA LEU A 629 3.49 -3.30 -30.11
C LEU A 629 3.08 -4.41 -31.11
N GLY A 630 4.01 -4.97 -31.89
CA GLY A 630 3.73 -6.04 -32.86
C GLY A 630 3.00 -5.58 -34.12
N LEU A 631 2.82 -4.26 -34.32
CA LEU A 631 2.08 -3.65 -35.43
C LEU A 631 2.99 -3.38 -36.64
N ARG A 632 3.65 -4.42 -37.12
CA ARG A 632 4.50 -4.40 -38.33
C ARG A 632 3.65 -4.19 -39.59
N ARG A 633 4.20 -3.47 -40.58
CA ARG A 633 3.56 -3.30 -41.89
C ARG A 633 3.61 -4.59 -42.70
#